data_AF-A0A1G0FPM6-F1
#
_entry.id   AF-A0A1G0FPM6-F1
#
_cell.length_a   1.000
_cell.length_b   1.000
_cell.length_c   1.000
_cell.angle_alpha   90.00
_cell.angle_beta   90.00
_cell.angle_gamma   90.00
#
_symmetry.space_group_name_H-M   'P 1'
#
loop_
_entity.id
_entity.type
_entity.pdbx_description
1 polymer ?
#
loop_
_entity_poly.entity_id
_entity_poly.type
_entity_poly.pdbx_seq_one_letter_code
_entity_poly.pdbx_strand_id
1 'polypeptide(L)'
;MKASTRRSGHGPSTRTRSHPPASGQRSVFAPPYYPSWVDRFTAFVDRLPGPPWAFYLGLGLTLLVVSVAAQWTAGTYSFEVVSRSHLIGAFLTPYALGMMHYLDRVAVAAIKSFRPALRGGEAVFQRLAYIFTTLPPRLAFSAGLLITLGGLALALGAAYFLPVSSSLSPVEGGRDAWSTLNRGFVALFAVGPSPAAYGVTAALLVLNWWTGGALVLHTVRRLFLVARIYRRHTNVDLFRQAPLYALSRLTALTTIGSVLVVYGIATVPSYMATPFGGVTVALIVILAFASFTLPLVGIHRALAGEKDRLLEDISDRLRSAGDELHLRIDRKAYKGMDDLHKAMAGLEIERNMIGAMPTWPWQPDTLRTLLIALLLPVAVWVVQALLQRVLGS
;
A
#
# COMPACT_ATOMS: atom_id res chain seq x y z
N MET A 1 64.55 -68.40 28.22
CA MET A 1 64.91 -68.55 26.79
C MET A 1 63.73 -68.10 25.92
N LYS A 2 63.78 -66.89 25.35
CA LYS A 2 63.28 -66.49 24.01
C LYS A 2 63.14 -64.97 23.97
N ALA A 3 63.73 -64.41 22.92
CA ALA A 3 64.13 -63.03 22.79
C ALA A 3 63.09 -62.17 22.08
N SER A 4 63.04 -60.93 22.57
CA SER A 4 62.57 -59.68 21.97
C SER A 4 62.83 -59.54 20.47
N THR A 5 61.84 -59.06 19.73
CA THR A 5 62.05 -58.28 18.49
C THR A 5 61.08 -57.10 18.44
N ARG A 6 61.64 -55.90 18.63
CA ARG A 6 61.03 -54.58 18.49
C ARG A 6 60.75 -54.29 17.02
N ARG A 7 59.55 -53.78 16.69
CA ARG A 7 59.26 -53.15 15.40
C ARG A 7 58.87 -51.69 15.63
N SER A 8 59.73 -50.79 15.16
CA SER A 8 59.56 -49.34 15.15
C SER A 8 58.65 -48.92 13.99
N GLY A 9 57.49 -48.35 14.29
CA GLY A 9 56.63 -47.68 13.32
C GLY A 9 56.85 -46.17 13.35
N HIS A 10 57.46 -45.63 12.29
CA HIS A 10 57.48 -44.20 11.99
C HIS A 10 56.14 -43.82 11.34
N GLY A 11 55.30 -43.08 12.08
CA GLY A 11 54.08 -42.48 11.53
C GLY A 11 54.40 -41.13 10.86
N PRO A 12 53.80 -40.82 9.69
CA PRO A 12 54.04 -39.56 9.00
C PRO A 12 53.38 -38.39 9.76
N SER A 13 54.15 -37.34 10.01
CA SER A 13 53.68 -36.08 10.60
C SER A 13 52.71 -35.38 9.65
N THR A 14 51.41 -35.48 9.92
CA THR A 14 50.37 -34.70 9.24
C THR A 14 50.50 -33.24 9.66
N ARG A 15 51.10 -32.45 8.78
CA ARG A 15 51.26 -31.00 8.88
C ARG A 15 49.87 -30.35 8.94
N THR A 16 49.43 -29.98 10.13
CA THR A 16 48.18 -29.26 10.38
C THR A 16 48.27 -27.91 9.66
N ARG A 17 47.66 -27.82 8.47
CA ARG A 17 47.44 -26.54 7.79
C ARG A 17 46.42 -25.77 8.64
N SER A 18 46.92 -24.81 9.41
CA SER A 18 46.11 -23.75 10.03
C SER A 18 45.34 -23.04 8.91
N HIS A 19 44.05 -23.32 8.79
CA HIS A 19 43.16 -22.49 7.99
C HIS A 19 43.19 -21.08 8.59
N PRO A 20 43.50 -20.04 7.80
CA PRO A 20 43.34 -18.68 8.28
C PRO A 20 41.88 -18.47 8.69
N PRO A 21 41.61 -17.77 9.81
CA PRO A 21 40.25 -17.48 10.22
C PRO A 21 39.53 -16.78 9.06
N ALA A 22 38.37 -17.31 8.67
CA ALA A 22 37.55 -16.75 7.62
C ALA A 22 37.26 -15.27 7.95
N SER A 23 38.03 -14.38 7.33
CA SER A 23 37.80 -12.96 7.34
C SER A 23 36.38 -12.74 6.86
N GLY A 24 35.52 -12.21 7.74
CA GLY A 24 34.09 -12.04 7.51
C GLY A 24 33.80 -11.35 6.19
N GLN A 25 33.48 -12.14 5.17
CA GLN A 25 32.90 -11.64 3.94
C GLN A 25 31.52 -11.11 4.32
N ARG A 26 31.42 -9.78 4.49
CA ARG A 26 30.15 -9.08 4.43
C ARG A 26 29.53 -9.47 3.10
N SER A 27 28.49 -10.30 3.14
CA SER A 27 27.78 -10.71 1.94
C SER A 27 27.30 -9.45 1.22
N VAL A 28 27.88 -9.15 0.07
CA VAL A 28 27.46 -8.02 -0.75
C VAL A 28 26.02 -8.28 -1.16
N PHE A 29 25.11 -7.37 -0.81
CA PHE A 29 23.70 -7.50 -1.13
C PHE A 29 23.49 -7.50 -2.65
N ALA A 30 22.91 -8.58 -3.18
CA ALA A 30 22.50 -8.67 -4.58
C ALA A 30 20.99 -8.40 -4.68
N PRO A 31 20.55 -7.31 -5.33
CA PRO A 31 19.13 -7.01 -5.50
C PRO A 31 18.40 -8.11 -6.27
N PRO A 32 17.17 -8.50 -5.86
CA PRO A 32 16.43 -9.60 -6.50
C PRO A 32 15.94 -9.29 -7.93
N TYR A 33 15.86 -8.02 -8.31
CA TYR A 33 15.47 -7.56 -9.65
C TYR A 33 15.89 -6.09 -9.85
N TYR A 34 15.96 -5.61 -11.09
CA TYR A 34 16.30 -4.21 -11.39
C TYR A 34 15.18 -3.22 -11.03
N PRO A 35 15.48 -1.95 -10.72
CA PRO A 35 14.46 -0.93 -10.46
C PRO A 35 13.55 -0.65 -11.66
N SER A 36 12.29 -0.29 -11.40
CA SER A 36 11.31 0.08 -12.43
C SER A 36 11.54 1.48 -13.01
N TRP A 37 10.71 1.87 -13.98
CA TRP A 37 10.71 3.23 -14.50
C TRP A 37 10.32 4.26 -13.42
N VAL A 38 9.43 3.90 -12.48
CA VAL A 38 9.03 4.76 -11.35
C VAL A 38 10.23 4.99 -10.44
N ASP A 39 10.93 3.92 -10.07
CA ASP A 39 12.09 3.99 -9.17
C ASP A 39 13.24 4.81 -9.78
N ARG A 40 13.48 4.67 -11.08
CA ARG A 40 14.48 5.48 -11.79
C ARG A 40 14.07 6.95 -11.85
N PHE A 41 12.78 7.22 -12.03
CA PHE A 41 12.24 8.57 -12.05
C PHE A 41 12.36 9.24 -10.68
N THR A 42 11.96 8.56 -9.60
CA THR A 42 12.07 9.09 -8.23
C THR A 42 13.53 9.28 -7.81
N ALA A 43 14.42 8.35 -8.21
CA ALA A 43 15.86 8.51 -8.02
C ALA A 43 16.46 9.69 -8.82
N PHE A 44 15.91 10.01 -9.99
CA PHE A 44 16.26 11.23 -10.71
C PHE A 44 15.80 12.48 -9.96
N VAL A 45 14.55 12.50 -9.47
CA VAL A 45 14.02 13.62 -8.67
C VAL A 45 14.85 13.83 -7.40
N ASP A 46 15.30 12.74 -6.75
CA ASP A 46 16.18 12.80 -5.56
C ASP A 46 17.56 13.43 -5.82
N ARG A 47 18.00 13.49 -7.09
CA ARG A 47 19.28 14.12 -7.47
C ARG A 47 19.14 15.61 -7.79
N LEU A 48 17.92 16.11 -7.94
CA LEU A 48 17.67 17.52 -8.23
C LEU A 48 17.88 18.37 -6.96
N PRO A 49 18.35 19.63 -7.10
CA PRO A 49 18.45 20.54 -5.97
C PRO A 49 17.06 20.92 -5.45
N GLY A 50 16.92 20.97 -4.13
CA GLY A 50 15.70 21.36 -3.45
C GLY A 50 14.81 20.19 -3.00
N PRO A 51 13.66 20.49 -2.38
CA PRO A 51 12.79 19.45 -1.86
C PRO A 51 11.98 18.77 -3.00
N PRO A 52 11.82 17.44 -3.01
CA PRO A 52 11.11 16.72 -4.08
C PRO A 52 9.68 17.20 -4.35
N TRP A 53 8.96 17.66 -3.31
CA TRP A 53 7.59 18.16 -3.48
C TRP A 53 7.51 19.37 -4.42
N ALA A 54 8.56 20.21 -4.45
CA ALA A 54 8.60 21.38 -5.33
C ALA A 54 8.70 20.96 -6.80
N PHE A 55 9.41 19.87 -7.09
CA PHE A 55 9.48 19.30 -8.44
C PHE A 55 8.09 18.81 -8.90
N TYR A 56 7.37 18.07 -8.06
CA TYR A 56 6.03 17.58 -8.41
C TYR A 56 5.02 18.72 -8.58
N LEU A 57 5.11 19.76 -7.73
CA LEU A 57 4.29 20.97 -7.87
C LEU A 57 4.60 21.69 -9.20
N GLY A 58 5.88 21.90 -9.51
CA GLY A 58 6.32 22.52 -10.76
C GLY A 58 5.89 21.73 -11.99
N LEU A 59 5.98 20.39 -11.94
CA LEU A 59 5.50 19.51 -13.00
C LEU A 59 3.98 19.68 -13.20
N GLY A 60 3.19 19.69 -12.12
CA GLY A 60 1.73 19.90 -12.20
C GLY A 60 1.36 21.26 -12.77
N LEU A 61 2.02 22.34 -12.33
CA LEU A 61 1.83 23.68 -12.88
C LEU A 61 2.20 23.75 -14.37
N THR A 62 3.29 23.10 -14.77
CA THR A 62 3.71 23.03 -16.18
C THR A 62 2.66 22.32 -17.03
N LEU A 63 2.20 21.15 -16.59
CA LEU A 63 1.15 20.39 -17.28
C LEU A 63 -0.17 21.18 -17.35
N LEU A 64 -0.50 21.94 -16.30
CA LEU A 64 -1.67 22.81 -16.27
C LEU A 64 -1.57 23.94 -17.30
N VAL A 65 -0.44 24.65 -17.33
CA VAL A 65 -0.20 25.75 -18.28
C VAL A 65 -0.27 25.23 -19.71
N VAL A 66 0.38 24.10 -20.02
CA VAL A 66 0.33 23.47 -21.35
C VAL A 66 -1.10 23.08 -21.73
N SER A 67 -1.83 22.45 -20.80
CA SER A 67 -3.23 22.07 -21.00
C SER A 67 -4.11 23.28 -21.28
N VAL A 68 -4.08 24.28 -20.41
CA VAL A 68 -4.89 25.50 -20.52
C VAL A 68 -4.55 26.29 -21.78
N ALA A 69 -3.27 26.44 -22.12
CA ALA A 69 -2.86 27.13 -23.35
C ALA A 69 -3.41 26.41 -24.60
N ALA A 70 -3.33 25.07 -24.65
CA ALA A 70 -3.90 24.31 -25.76
C ALA A 70 -5.42 24.50 -25.87
N GLN A 71 -6.14 24.55 -24.73
CA GLN A 71 -7.59 24.78 -24.73
C GLN A 71 -7.98 26.22 -25.10
N TRP A 72 -7.20 27.21 -24.69
CA TRP A 72 -7.42 28.62 -25.04
C TRP A 72 -7.18 28.87 -26.53
N THR A 73 -6.10 28.34 -27.10
CA THR A 73 -5.86 28.44 -28.55
C THR A 73 -6.96 27.77 -29.38
N ALA A 74 -7.71 26.84 -28.79
CA ALA A 74 -8.86 26.18 -29.40
C ALA A 74 -10.20 26.93 -29.23
N GLY A 75 -10.21 28.04 -28.47
CA GLY A 75 -11.45 28.80 -28.19
C GLY A 75 -12.44 28.10 -27.26
N THR A 76 -11.99 27.11 -26.47
CA THR A 76 -12.86 26.25 -25.64
C THR A 76 -13.57 27.01 -24.52
N TYR A 77 -12.90 28.01 -23.94
CA TYR A 77 -13.42 28.89 -22.89
C TYR A 77 -12.60 30.18 -22.85
N SER A 78 -13.13 31.23 -22.20
CA SER A 78 -12.47 32.52 -22.06
C SER A 78 -11.17 32.41 -21.27
N PHE A 79 -10.23 33.34 -21.51
CA PHE A 79 -8.90 33.36 -20.88
C PHE A 79 -8.95 33.48 -19.34
N GLU A 80 -10.10 33.84 -18.77
CA GLU A 80 -10.28 34.04 -17.32
C GLU A 80 -10.74 32.77 -16.60
N VAL A 81 -11.18 31.74 -17.32
CA VAL A 81 -11.78 30.54 -16.73
C VAL A 81 -10.82 29.36 -16.87
N VAL A 82 -10.42 28.77 -15.75
CA VAL A 82 -9.73 27.47 -15.72
C VAL A 82 -10.73 26.41 -15.30
N SER A 83 -11.03 25.46 -16.19
CA SER A 83 -11.89 24.33 -15.84
C SER A 83 -11.25 23.48 -14.74
N ARG A 84 -12.07 23.05 -13.78
CA ARG A 84 -11.65 22.10 -12.73
C ARG A 84 -11.15 20.78 -13.31
N SER A 85 -11.67 20.34 -14.45
CA SER A 85 -11.20 19.11 -15.13
C SER A 85 -9.72 19.21 -15.53
N HIS A 86 -9.31 20.35 -16.08
CA HIS A 86 -7.91 20.60 -16.46
C HIS A 86 -7.00 20.76 -15.24
N LEU A 87 -7.48 21.44 -14.19
CA LEU A 87 -6.77 21.54 -12.92
C LEU A 87 -6.49 20.15 -12.33
N ILE A 88 -7.53 19.36 -12.09
CA ILE A 88 -7.40 18.02 -11.49
C ILE A 88 -6.60 17.11 -12.43
N GLY A 89 -6.90 17.11 -13.72
CA GLY A 89 -6.22 16.30 -14.73
C GLY A 89 -4.71 16.57 -14.82
N ALA A 90 -4.28 17.83 -14.74
CA ALA A 90 -2.87 18.20 -14.77
C ALA A 90 -2.09 17.75 -13.51
N PHE A 91 -2.76 17.72 -12.36
CA PHE A 91 -2.14 17.37 -11.08
C PHE A 91 -2.17 15.87 -10.74
N LEU A 92 -3.02 15.06 -11.38
CA LEU A 92 -3.13 13.63 -11.07
C LEU A 92 -1.81 12.85 -11.30
N THR A 93 -1.12 13.07 -12.41
CA THR A 93 0.18 12.41 -12.67
C THR A 93 1.26 12.82 -11.65
N PRO A 94 1.56 14.12 -11.46
CA PRO A 94 2.54 14.54 -10.47
C PRO A 94 2.17 14.06 -9.06
N TYR A 95 0.89 14.07 -8.73
CA TYR A 95 0.38 13.54 -7.46
C TYR A 95 0.67 12.05 -7.33
N ALA A 96 0.35 11.22 -8.33
CA ALA A 96 0.58 9.78 -8.28
C ALA A 96 2.07 9.44 -8.12
N LEU A 97 2.94 10.13 -8.86
CA LEU A 97 4.40 9.95 -8.76
C LEU A 97 4.95 10.44 -7.42
N GLY A 98 4.53 11.63 -6.97
CA GLY A 98 4.92 12.19 -5.67
C GLY A 98 4.43 11.34 -4.50
N MET A 99 3.23 10.76 -4.62
CA MET A 99 2.67 9.86 -3.63
C MET A 99 3.48 8.56 -3.53
N MET A 100 3.82 7.93 -4.67
CA MET A 100 4.70 6.75 -4.66
C MET A 100 6.05 7.09 -4.02
N HIS A 101 6.68 8.21 -4.41
CA HIS A 101 7.96 8.65 -3.86
C HIS A 101 7.91 8.90 -2.35
N TYR A 102 6.88 9.60 -1.89
CA TYR A 102 6.66 9.87 -0.47
C TYR A 102 6.44 8.57 0.31
N LEU A 103 5.56 7.70 -0.20
CA LEU A 103 5.28 6.41 0.42
C LEU A 103 6.52 5.49 0.43
N ASP A 104 7.43 5.57 -0.54
CA ASP A 104 8.70 4.83 -0.53
C ASP A 104 9.59 5.25 0.65
N ARG A 105 9.69 6.57 0.90
CA ARG A 105 10.45 7.09 2.04
C ARG A 105 9.84 6.69 3.38
N VAL A 106 8.51 6.77 3.48
CA VAL A 106 7.76 6.29 4.66
C VAL A 106 7.97 4.79 4.86
N ALA A 107 7.95 4.00 3.78
CA ALA A 107 8.18 2.57 3.82
C ALA A 107 9.59 2.21 4.32
N VAL A 108 10.63 2.96 3.91
CA VAL A 108 12.00 2.82 4.46
C VAL A 108 12.03 3.09 5.96
N ALA A 109 11.38 4.17 6.42
CA ALA A 109 11.33 4.48 7.85
C ALA A 109 10.58 3.39 8.63
N ALA A 110 9.45 2.93 8.08
CA ALA A 110 8.62 1.89 8.70
C ALA A 110 9.35 0.56 8.82
N ILE A 111 10.05 0.10 7.77
CA ILE A 111 10.81 -1.16 7.82
C ILE A 111 11.97 -1.07 8.83
N LYS A 112 12.64 0.09 8.92
CA LYS A 112 13.70 0.32 9.93
C LYS A 112 13.15 0.25 11.35
N SER A 113 12.00 0.87 11.63
CA SER A 113 11.34 0.78 12.93
C SER A 113 10.80 -0.61 13.23
N PHE A 114 10.46 -1.39 12.19
CA PHE A 114 10.02 -2.78 12.31
C PHE A 114 11.15 -3.76 12.63
N ARG A 115 12.42 -3.37 12.45
CA ARG A 115 13.61 -4.23 12.59
C ARG A 115 13.67 -5.04 13.90
N PRO A 116 13.30 -4.51 15.09
CA PRO A 116 13.33 -5.29 16.34
C PRO A 116 12.37 -6.48 16.35
N ALA A 117 11.27 -6.42 15.59
CA ALA A 117 10.30 -7.51 15.47
C ALA A 117 10.58 -8.41 14.26
N LEU A 118 11.60 -8.12 13.46
CA LEU A 118 11.90 -8.89 12.25
C LEU A 118 12.61 -10.20 12.60
N ARG A 119 12.02 -11.33 12.20
CA ARG A 119 12.66 -12.64 12.25
C ARG A 119 13.66 -12.78 11.10
N GLY A 120 14.94 -12.84 11.44
CA GLY A 120 16.03 -13.07 10.49
C GLY A 120 17.20 -12.09 10.68
N GLY A 121 18.34 -12.39 10.07
CA GLY A 121 19.51 -11.51 10.08
C GLY A 121 19.43 -10.35 9.08
N GLU A 122 20.53 -9.62 8.95
CA GLU A 122 20.64 -8.43 8.11
C GLU A 122 20.29 -8.66 6.64
N ALA A 123 20.62 -9.83 6.08
CA ALA A 123 20.30 -10.17 4.70
C ALA A 123 18.78 -10.19 4.42
N VAL A 124 17.98 -10.67 5.39
CA VAL A 124 16.50 -10.69 5.28
C VAL A 124 15.96 -9.26 5.32
N PHE A 125 16.49 -8.43 6.22
CA PHE A 125 16.12 -7.03 6.32
C PHE A 125 16.38 -6.27 5.02
N GLN A 126 17.59 -6.35 4.47
CA GLN A 126 17.95 -5.66 3.23
C GLN A 126 17.10 -6.10 2.04
N ARG A 127 16.84 -7.41 1.93
CA ARG A 127 15.98 -7.95 0.88
C ARG A 127 14.54 -7.44 1.01
N LEU A 128 13.99 -7.42 2.22
CA LEU A 128 12.63 -6.92 2.45
C LEU A 128 12.55 -5.42 2.21
N ALA A 129 13.51 -4.63 2.71
CA ALA A 129 13.58 -3.20 2.47
C ALA A 129 13.56 -2.89 0.97
N TYR A 130 14.41 -3.57 0.17
CA TYR A 130 14.44 -3.41 -1.27
C TYR A 130 13.11 -3.79 -1.94
N ILE A 131 12.56 -4.96 -1.61
CA ILE A 131 11.31 -5.44 -2.22
C ILE A 131 10.13 -4.52 -1.92
N PHE A 132 10.16 -3.89 -0.75
CA PHE A 132 9.10 -3.02 -0.26
C PHE A 132 9.12 -1.62 -0.89
N THR A 133 10.31 -1.15 -1.28
CA THR A 133 10.51 0.20 -1.84
C THR A 133 10.73 0.21 -3.34
N THR A 134 10.98 -0.93 -3.97
CA THR A 134 11.34 -0.99 -5.39
C THR A 134 10.37 -1.87 -6.16
N LEU A 135 9.82 -1.36 -7.26
CA LEU A 135 8.88 -2.11 -8.09
C LEU A 135 9.61 -2.95 -9.15
N PRO A 136 9.10 -4.15 -9.50
CA PRO A 136 9.62 -4.91 -10.62
C PRO A 136 9.24 -4.19 -11.92
N PRO A 137 10.17 -4.02 -12.87
CA PRO A 137 10.00 -3.16 -14.04
C PRO A 137 8.87 -3.63 -14.94
N ARG A 138 8.79 -4.95 -15.17
CA ARG A 138 7.75 -5.56 -16.01
C ARG A 138 6.36 -5.37 -15.42
N LEU A 139 6.23 -5.50 -14.10
CA LEU A 139 4.93 -5.32 -13.44
C LEU A 139 4.48 -3.87 -13.47
N ALA A 140 5.38 -2.92 -13.16
CA ALA A 140 5.05 -1.49 -13.22
C ALA A 140 4.64 -1.06 -14.64
N PHE A 141 5.32 -1.58 -15.66
CA PHE A 141 4.97 -1.33 -17.06
C PHE A 141 3.62 -1.97 -17.44
N SER A 142 3.42 -3.26 -17.14
CA SER A 142 2.18 -3.96 -17.50
C SER A 142 0.95 -3.39 -16.79
N ALA A 143 1.10 -2.95 -15.54
CA ALA A 143 0.01 -2.31 -14.79
C ALA A 143 -0.37 -0.95 -15.38
N GLY A 144 0.62 -0.13 -15.73
CA GLY A 144 0.37 1.14 -16.44
C GLY A 144 -0.33 0.91 -17.77
N LEU A 145 0.13 -0.07 -18.56
CA LEU A 145 -0.48 -0.44 -19.83
C LEU A 145 -1.92 -0.93 -19.67
N LEU A 146 -2.17 -1.83 -18.72
CA LEU A 146 -3.51 -2.39 -18.48
C LEU A 146 -4.52 -1.30 -18.11
N ILE A 147 -4.16 -0.40 -17.19
CA ILE A 147 -5.05 0.70 -16.78
C ILE A 147 -5.23 1.73 -17.90
N THR A 148 -4.21 1.98 -18.72
CA THR A 148 -4.34 2.83 -19.92
C THR A 148 -5.32 2.23 -20.93
N LEU A 149 -5.19 0.93 -21.24
CA LEU A 149 -6.11 0.24 -22.15
C LEU A 149 -7.54 0.19 -21.59
N GLY A 150 -7.70 -0.09 -20.29
CA GLY A 150 -8.99 -0.07 -19.62
C GLY A 150 -9.63 1.31 -19.62
N GLY A 151 -8.86 2.37 -19.35
CA GLY A 151 -9.30 3.75 -19.39
C GLY A 151 -9.75 4.18 -20.80
N LEU A 152 -8.98 3.80 -21.83
CA LEU A 152 -9.35 4.02 -23.24
C LEU A 152 -10.64 3.30 -23.60
N ALA A 153 -10.75 2.01 -23.27
CA ALA A 153 -11.95 1.21 -23.55
C ALA A 153 -13.20 1.80 -22.86
N LEU A 154 -13.06 2.24 -21.59
CA LEU A 154 -14.14 2.88 -20.85
C LEU A 154 -14.50 4.26 -21.41
N ALA A 155 -13.52 5.08 -21.80
CA ALA A 155 -13.78 6.38 -22.42
C ALA A 155 -14.49 6.25 -23.77
N LEU A 156 -14.07 5.29 -24.60
CA LEU A 156 -14.73 4.99 -25.88
C LEU A 156 -16.14 4.42 -25.65
N GLY A 157 -16.31 3.51 -24.69
CA GLY A 157 -17.63 3.00 -24.31
C GLY A 157 -18.57 4.10 -23.83
N ALA A 158 -18.11 4.96 -22.91
CA ALA A 158 -18.90 6.10 -22.41
C ALA A 158 -19.29 7.04 -23.55
N ALA A 159 -18.36 7.33 -24.47
CA ALA A 159 -18.64 8.18 -25.61
C ALA A 159 -19.68 7.58 -26.58
N TYR A 160 -19.78 6.26 -26.65
CA TYR A 160 -20.80 5.56 -27.44
C TYR A 160 -22.19 5.60 -26.78
N PHE A 161 -22.27 5.53 -25.45
CA PHE A 161 -23.54 5.43 -24.70
C PHE A 161 -24.10 6.76 -24.18
N LEU A 162 -23.31 7.83 -24.14
CA LEU A 162 -23.79 9.14 -23.70
C LEU A 162 -24.76 9.71 -24.74
N PRO A 163 -26.03 10.02 -24.38
CA PRO A 163 -26.95 10.68 -25.29
C PRO A 163 -26.44 12.09 -25.57
N VAL A 164 -25.81 12.28 -26.73
CA VAL A 164 -25.45 13.62 -27.20
C VAL A 164 -26.76 14.36 -27.45
N SER A 165 -27.05 15.36 -26.62
CA SER A 165 -28.21 16.23 -26.81
C SER A 165 -28.15 16.80 -28.23
N SER A 166 -29.20 16.54 -29.01
CA SER A 166 -29.34 16.94 -30.42
C SER A 166 -29.31 18.46 -30.66
N SER A 167 -29.22 19.26 -29.60
CA SER A 167 -29.15 20.72 -29.63
C SER A 167 -27.82 21.28 -30.15
N LEU A 168 -26.73 20.50 -30.18
CA LEU A 168 -25.44 20.91 -30.73
C LEU A 168 -25.30 20.43 -32.19
N SER A 169 -25.91 21.20 -33.09
CA SER A 169 -25.83 21.20 -34.56
C SER A 169 -26.40 19.97 -35.31
N PRO A 170 -27.33 20.19 -36.28
CA PRO A 170 -27.68 19.20 -37.28
C PRO A 170 -26.56 19.18 -38.34
N VAL A 171 -25.48 18.45 -38.06
CA VAL A 171 -24.58 18.03 -39.13
C VAL A 171 -25.29 16.90 -39.87
N GLU A 172 -25.86 17.20 -41.04
CA GLU A 172 -26.56 16.26 -41.93
C GLU A 172 -25.66 15.13 -42.49
N GLY A 173 -24.41 15.03 -42.08
CA GLY A 173 -23.45 14.04 -42.57
C GLY A 173 -23.10 12.96 -41.56
N GLY A 174 -23.79 11.82 -41.63
CA GLY A 174 -23.29 10.52 -41.19
C GLY A 174 -23.36 10.21 -39.68
N ARG A 175 -24.14 9.19 -39.31
CA ARG A 175 -24.04 8.49 -38.02
C ARG A 175 -22.80 7.58 -37.99
N ASP A 176 -21.64 8.09 -38.38
CA ASP A 176 -20.43 7.29 -38.26
C ASP A 176 -20.04 7.15 -36.78
N ALA A 177 -19.60 5.96 -36.39
CA ALA A 177 -19.23 5.69 -35.00
C ALA A 177 -18.14 6.66 -34.51
N TRP A 178 -17.30 7.14 -35.43
CA TRP A 178 -16.22 8.07 -35.16
C TRP A 178 -16.70 9.45 -34.68
N SER A 179 -17.69 10.08 -35.32
CA SER A 179 -18.22 11.37 -34.86
C SER A 179 -18.92 11.27 -33.51
N THR A 180 -19.57 10.13 -33.21
CA THR A 180 -20.20 9.87 -31.91
C THR A 180 -19.15 9.72 -30.80
N LEU A 181 -18.11 8.90 -31.04
CA LEU A 181 -16.98 8.73 -30.12
C LEU A 181 -16.26 10.06 -29.85
N ASN A 182 -16.04 10.85 -30.89
CA ASN A 182 -15.37 12.15 -30.77
C ASN A 182 -16.17 13.14 -29.93
N ARG A 183 -17.50 13.23 -30.15
CA ARG A 183 -18.39 14.12 -29.36
C ARG A 183 -18.46 13.72 -27.89
N GLY A 184 -18.55 12.43 -27.60
CA GLY A 184 -18.55 11.94 -26.22
C GLY A 184 -17.23 12.21 -25.49
N PHE A 185 -16.08 12.05 -26.18
CA PHE A 185 -14.77 12.40 -25.63
C PHE A 185 -14.65 13.90 -25.31
N VAL A 186 -15.05 14.77 -26.24
CA VAL A 186 -15.10 16.22 -26.05
C VAL A 186 -15.96 16.61 -24.85
N ALA A 187 -17.17 16.04 -24.75
CA ALA A 187 -18.10 16.34 -23.68
C ALA A 187 -17.56 15.88 -22.31
N LEU A 188 -16.97 14.68 -22.25
CA LEU A 188 -16.47 14.10 -21.00
C LEU A 188 -15.29 14.90 -20.43
N PHE A 189 -14.37 15.35 -21.28
CA PHE A 189 -13.13 15.99 -20.86
C PHE A 189 -13.07 17.50 -21.09
N ALA A 190 -14.14 18.10 -21.61
CA ALA A 190 -14.23 19.52 -21.95
C ALA A 190 -13.10 19.97 -22.91
N VAL A 191 -12.91 19.22 -23.99
CA VAL A 191 -11.82 19.43 -24.96
C VAL A 191 -12.26 20.33 -26.10
N GLY A 192 -11.43 21.32 -26.45
CA GLY A 192 -11.62 22.16 -27.62
C GLY A 192 -11.54 21.40 -28.94
N PRO A 193 -12.10 21.94 -30.02
CA PRO A 193 -12.14 21.28 -31.32
C PRO A 193 -10.78 21.23 -32.04
N SER A 194 -9.71 21.85 -31.50
CA SER A 194 -8.41 21.92 -32.16
C SER A 194 -7.59 20.63 -32.00
N PRO A 195 -6.83 20.19 -33.03
CA PRO A 195 -5.97 19.01 -32.92
C PRO A 195 -4.97 19.08 -31.76
N ALA A 196 -4.47 20.27 -31.44
CA ALA A 196 -3.56 20.49 -30.31
C ALA A 196 -4.25 20.22 -28.96
N ALA A 197 -5.48 20.72 -28.76
CA ALA A 197 -6.26 20.46 -27.56
C ALA A 197 -6.53 18.96 -27.37
N TYR A 198 -6.89 18.24 -28.44
CA TYR A 198 -7.03 16.78 -28.38
C TYR A 198 -5.73 16.08 -28.03
N GLY A 199 -4.63 16.42 -28.71
CA GLY A 199 -3.34 15.78 -28.50
C GLY A 199 -2.86 15.95 -27.05
N VAL A 200 -2.96 17.15 -26.51
CA VAL A 200 -2.56 17.45 -25.12
C VAL A 200 -3.46 16.72 -24.12
N THR A 201 -4.78 16.78 -24.28
CA THR A 201 -5.69 16.08 -23.36
C THR A 201 -5.50 14.56 -23.42
N ALA A 202 -5.38 13.97 -24.61
CA ALA A 202 -5.16 12.53 -24.76
C ALA A 202 -3.82 12.11 -24.14
N ALA A 203 -2.75 12.88 -24.34
CA ALA A 203 -1.46 12.62 -23.71
C ALA A 203 -1.55 12.68 -22.18
N LEU A 204 -2.26 13.67 -21.62
CA LEU A 204 -2.47 13.78 -20.18
C LEU A 204 -3.28 12.60 -19.62
N LEU A 205 -4.33 12.16 -20.32
CA LEU A 205 -5.12 11.00 -19.90
C LEU A 205 -4.30 9.71 -19.90
N VAL A 206 -3.53 9.47 -20.97
CA VAL A 206 -2.63 8.32 -21.05
C VAL A 206 -1.62 8.36 -19.90
N LEU A 207 -1.04 9.53 -19.63
CA LEU A 207 -0.07 9.68 -18.54
C LEU A 207 -0.72 9.46 -17.16
N ASN A 208 -1.92 9.98 -16.94
CA ASN A 208 -2.69 9.79 -15.71
C ASN A 208 -3.05 8.31 -15.50
N TRP A 209 -3.51 7.62 -16.52
CA TRP A 209 -3.83 6.19 -16.43
C TRP A 209 -2.58 5.32 -16.28
N TRP A 210 -1.49 5.66 -16.97
CA TRP A 210 -0.22 4.95 -16.87
C TRP A 210 0.36 5.04 -15.46
N THR A 211 0.46 6.25 -14.92
CA THR A 211 0.97 6.51 -13.57
C THR A 211 0.01 6.03 -12.48
N GLY A 212 -1.29 6.17 -12.70
CA GLY A 212 -2.35 5.63 -11.85
C GLY A 212 -2.28 4.11 -11.75
N GLY A 213 -2.07 3.41 -12.86
CA GLY A 213 -1.88 1.95 -12.85
C GLY A 213 -0.63 1.51 -12.09
N ALA A 214 0.47 2.25 -12.21
CA ALA A 214 1.65 2.01 -11.39
C ALA A 214 1.38 2.23 -9.89
N LEU A 215 0.65 3.29 -9.53
CA LEU A 215 0.25 3.58 -8.13
C LEU A 215 -0.67 2.50 -7.56
N VAL A 216 -1.64 2.02 -8.34
CA VAL A 216 -2.54 0.92 -7.93
C VAL A 216 -1.72 -0.35 -7.67
N LEU A 217 -0.85 -0.75 -8.59
CA LEU A 217 0.02 -1.90 -8.39
C LEU A 217 0.91 -1.73 -7.17
N HIS A 218 1.53 -0.55 -7.01
CA HIS A 218 2.40 -0.23 -5.88
C HIS A 218 1.67 -0.41 -4.55
N THR A 219 0.47 0.13 -4.46
CA THR A 219 -0.42 0.00 -3.31
C THR A 219 -0.77 -1.47 -3.05
N VAL A 220 -1.36 -2.16 -4.01
CA VAL A 220 -1.80 -3.56 -3.88
C VAL A 220 -0.64 -4.47 -3.47
N ARG A 221 0.50 -4.35 -4.15
CA ARG A 221 1.69 -5.15 -3.86
C ARG A 221 2.19 -4.91 -2.45
N ARG A 222 2.20 -3.66 -1.98
CA ARG A 222 2.60 -3.32 -0.61
C ARG A 222 1.71 -3.96 0.43
N LEU A 223 0.40 -3.96 0.23
CA LEU A 223 -0.53 -4.61 1.15
C LEU A 223 -0.23 -6.11 1.27
N PHE A 224 -0.01 -6.78 0.14
CA PHE A 224 0.37 -8.18 0.14
C PHE A 224 1.72 -8.43 0.81
N LEU A 225 2.70 -7.54 0.63
CA LEU A 225 4.00 -7.62 1.29
C LEU A 225 3.88 -7.42 2.81
N VAL A 226 3.11 -6.44 3.27
CA VAL A 226 2.83 -6.23 4.70
C VAL A 226 2.20 -7.48 5.30
N ALA A 227 1.14 -8.01 4.69
CA ALA A 227 0.50 -9.24 5.14
C ALA A 227 1.46 -10.43 5.17
N ARG A 228 2.37 -10.52 4.19
CA ARG A 228 3.40 -11.58 4.12
C ARG A 228 4.46 -11.43 5.22
N ILE A 229 4.89 -10.21 5.53
CA ILE A 229 5.87 -9.92 6.59
C ILE A 229 5.30 -10.35 7.94
N TYR A 230 4.07 -9.95 8.26
CA TYR A 230 3.41 -10.37 9.50
C TYR A 230 3.30 -11.88 9.63
N ARG A 231 2.99 -12.60 8.55
CA ARG A 231 2.84 -14.06 8.58
C ARG A 231 4.14 -14.85 8.65
N ARG A 232 5.24 -14.36 8.07
CA ARG A 232 6.45 -15.18 7.85
C ARG A 232 7.74 -14.64 8.47
N HIS A 233 7.80 -13.35 8.75
CA HIS A 233 9.04 -12.66 9.12
C HIS A 233 8.91 -11.87 10.41
N THR A 234 7.89 -12.15 11.23
CA THR A 234 7.65 -11.39 12.46
C THR A 234 7.84 -12.28 13.67
N ASN A 235 8.64 -11.82 14.63
CA ASN A 235 8.62 -12.34 15.99
C ASN A 235 7.59 -11.50 16.76
N VAL A 236 6.44 -12.08 17.06
CA VAL A 236 5.35 -11.37 17.72
C VAL A 236 5.64 -11.34 19.21
N ASP A 237 5.76 -10.14 19.77
CA ASP A 237 5.93 -9.91 21.20
C ASP A 237 4.76 -9.04 21.67
N LEU A 238 3.86 -9.62 22.47
CA LEU A 238 2.69 -8.92 23.01
C LEU A 238 3.06 -7.72 23.89
N PHE A 239 4.24 -7.76 24.52
CA PHE A 239 4.73 -6.72 25.43
C PHE A 239 5.44 -5.60 24.67
N ARG A 240 5.81 -5.81 23.40
CA ARG A 240 6.51 -4.84 22.55
C ARG A 240 5.77 -4.65 21.24
N GLN A 241 4.61 -4.00 21.32
CA GLN A 241 3.76 -3.79 20.15
C GLN A 241 4.22 -2.64 19.23
N ALA A 242 5.04 -1.70 19.73
CA ALA A 242 5.45 -0.51 18.97
C ALA A 242 6.03 -0.81 17.57
N PRO A 243 6.93 -1.81 17.39
CA PRO A 243 7.41 -2.19 16.06
C PRO A 243 6.29 -2.73 15.16
N LEU A 244 5.30 -3.45 15.71
CA LEU A 244 4.18 -3.99 14.95
C LEU A 244 3.28 -2.87 14.40
N TYR A 245 3.26 -1.69 15.02
CA TYR A 245 2.54 -0.52 14.53
C TYR A 245 3.31 0.28 13.46
N ALA A 246 4.60 0.01 13.24
CA ALA A 246 5.40 0.80 12.29
C ALA A 246 4.81 0.81 10.87
N LEU A 247 4.21 -0.31 10.44
CA LEU A 247 3.62 -0.45 9.10
C LEU A 247 2.19 0.13 9.01
N SER A 248 1.50 0.40 10.13
CA SER A 248 0.14 0.96 10.11
C SER A 248 0.11 2.41 9.65
N ARG A 249 1.17 3.18 9.95
CA ARG A 249 1.34 4.54 9.45
C ARG A 249 1.40 4.58 7.93
N LEU A 250 2.10 3.62 7.32
CA LEU A 250 2.20 3.53 5.86
C LEU A 250 0.83 3.26 5.24
N THR A 251 0.06 2.31 5.79
CA THR A 251 -1.26 1.95 5.25
C THR A 251 -2.27 3.09 5.44
N ALA A 252 -2.22 3.79 6.58
CA ALA A 252 -3.01 4.98 6.82
C ALA A 252 -2.71 6.10 5.80
N LEU A 253 -1.44 6.38 5.53
CA LEU A 253 -1.05 7.38 4.54
C LEU A 253 -1.47 6.99 3.13
N THR A 254 -1.35 5.72 2.75
CA THR A 254 -1.85 5.22 1.46
C THR A 254 -3.37 5.45 1.33
N THR A 255 -4.13 5.15 2.39
CA THR A 255 -5.59 5.39 2.41
C THR A 255 -5.89 6.88 2.29
N ILE A 256 -5.26 7.73 3.11
CA ILE A 256 -5.43 9.19 3.06
C ILE A 256 -5.14 9.71 1.65
N GLY A 257 -4.03 9.29 1.05
CA GLY A 257 -3.69 9.71 -0.30
C GLY A 257 -4.68 9.22 -1.36
N SER A 258 -5.29 8.06 -1.18
CA SER A 258 -6.35 7.57 -2.06
C SER A 258 -7.63 8.40 -1.90
N VAL A 259 -7.98 8.81 -0.67
CA VAL A 259 -9.12 9.69 -0.40
C VAL A 259 -8.97 11.05 -1.07
N LEU A 260 -7.75 11.63 -1.03
CA LEU A 260 -7.49 12.91 -1.69
C LEU A 260 -7.73 12.85 -3.20
N VAL A 261 -7.40 11.72 -3.85
CA VAL A 261 -7.71 11.51 -5.27
C VAL A 261 -9.21 11.43 -5.50
N VAL A 262 -9.94 10.67 -4.67
CA VAL A 262 -11.40 10.58 -4.74
C VAL A 262 -12.04 11.95 -4.61
N TYR A 263 -11.60 12.75 -3.62
CA TYR A 263 -12.12 14.09 -3.40
C TYR A 263 -11.85 15.00 -4.60
N GLY A 264 -10.61 15.00 -5.11
CA GLY A 264 -10.24 15.78 -6.29
C GLY A 264 -11.10 15.45 -7.51
N ILE A 265 -11.29 14.16 -7.80
CA ILE A 265 -12.15 13.70 -8.90
C ILE A 265 -13.62 14.07 -8.67
N ALA A 266 -14.12 13.92 -7.44
CA ALA A 266 -15.51 14.23 -7.09
C ALA A 266 -15.85 15.72 -7.29
N THR A 267 -14.86 16.62 -7.28
CA THR A 267 -15.08 18.05 -7.54
C THR A 267 -15.32 18.40 -9.02
N VAL A 268 -15.23 17.42 -9.94
CA VAL A 268 -15.42 17.59 -11.39
C VAL A 268 -16.81 17.06 -11.78
N PRO A 269 -17.85 17.93 -11.87
CA PRO A 269 -19.23 17.47 -12.05
C PRO A 269 -19.46 16.77 -13.38
N SER A 270 -18.82 17.25 -14.47
CA SER A 270 -18.92 16.63 -15.79
C SER A 270 -18.46 15.18 -15.80
N TYR A 271 -17.44 14.86 -14.99
CA TYR A 271 -16.93 13.51 -14.83
C TYR A 271 -17.88 12.65 -13.98
N MET A 272 -18.31 13.19 -12.82
CA MET A 272 -19.18 12.47 -11.87
C MET A 272 -20.60 12.27 -12.37
N ALA A 273 -21.09 13.09 -13.30
CA ALA A 273 -22.38 12.90 -13.94
C ALA A 273 -22.41 11.66 -14.85
N THR A 274 -21.26 11.07 -15.18
CA THR A 274 -21.17 9.88 -16.02
C THR A 274 -21.07 8.60 -15.18
N PRO A 275 -21.59 7.46 -15.68
CA PRO A 275 -21.37 6.16 -15.06
C PRO A 275 -19.87 5.83 -14.86
N PHE A 276 -19.02 6.30 -15.80
CA PHE A 276 -17.58 6.13 -15.74
C PHE A 276 -16.96 6.77 -14.50
N GLY A 277 -17.39 7.98 -14.14
CA GLY A 277 -16.91 8.66 -12.95
C GLY A 277 -17.29 7.92 -11.67
N GLY A 278 -18.54 7.47 -11.58
CA GLY A 278 -19.02 6.67 -10.44
C GLY A 278 -18.24 5.37 -10.25
N VAL A 279 -18.03 4.60 -11.32
CA VAL A 279 -17.25 3.34 -11.27
C VAL A 279 -15.81 3.60 -10.86
N THR A 280 -15.16 4.63 -11.41
CA THR A 280 -13.77 4.96 -11.08
C THR A 280 -13.62 5.33 -9.61
N VAL A 281 -14.50 6.19 -9.09
CA VAL A 281 -14.51 6.54 -7.65
C VAL A 281 -14.76 5.31 -6.78
N ALA A 282 -15.74 4.47 -7.13
CA ALA A 282 -16.03 3.26 -6.39
C ALA A 282 -14.82 2.32 -6.30
N LEU A 283 -14.10 2.10 -7.41
CA LEU A 283 -12.89 1.28 -7.43
C LEU A 283 -11.78 1.86 -6.55
N ILE A 284 -11.56 3.18 -6.56
CA ILE A 284 -10.56 3.83 -5.71
C ILE A 284 -10.95 3.73 -4.23
N VAL A 285 -12.23 3.90 -3.90
CA VAL A 285 -12.74 3.76 -2.52
C VAL A 285 -12.56 2.32 -2.02
N ILE A 286 -12.89 1.32 -2.84
CA ILE A 286 -12.66 -0.10 -2.52
C ILE A 286 -11.17 -0.34 -2.27
N LEU A 287 -10.29 0.18 -3.14
CA LEU A 287 -8.84 0.05 -2.96
C LEU A 287 -8.37 0.74 -1.68
N ALA A 288 -8.85 1.95 -1.38
CA ALA A 288 -8.50 2.70 -0.17
C ALA A 288 -8.93 1.96 1.10
N PHE A 289 -10.14 1.39 1.09
CA PHE A 289 -10.68 0.59 2.18
C PHE A 289 -9.92 -0.72 2.37
N ALA A 290 -9.64 -1.45 1.28
CA ALA A 290 -8.83 -2.66 1.32
C ALA A 290 -7.40 -2.38 1.81
N SER A 291 -6.84 -1.23 1.42
CA SER A 291 -5.51 -0.77 1.84
C SER A 291 -5.43 -0.52 3.33
N PHE A 292 -6.51 -0.03 3.91
CA PHE A 292 -6.60 0.17 5.35
C PHE A 292 -6.84 -1.15 6.08
N THR A 293 -7.84 -1.94 5.65
CA THR A 293 -8.38 -3.05 6.45
C THR A 293 -7.53 -4.32 6.43
N LEU A 294 -7.04 -4.74 5.26
CA LEU A 294 -6.34 -6.02 5.11
C LEU A 294 -5.09 -6.15 6.00
N PRO A 295 -4.22 -5.13 6.10
CA PRO A 295 -3.05 -5.19 6.98
C PRO A 295 -3.42 -5.40 8.45
N LEU A 296 -4.54 -4.85 8.90
CA LEU A 296 -4.98 -4.84 10.29
C LEU A 296 -5.54 -6.17 10.71
N VAL A 297 -6.33 -6.78 9.83
CA VAL A 297 -6.77 -8.16 10.02
C VAL A 297 -5.54 -9.08 10.10
N GLY A 298 -4.49 -8.79 9.34
CA GLY A 298 -3.21 -9.50 9.42
C GLY A 298 -2.54 -9.38 10.79
N ILE A 299 -2.37 -8.15 11.29
CA ILE A 299 -1.78 -7.88 12.62
C ILE A 299 -2.63 -8.49 13.72
N HIS A 300 -3.94 -8.30 13.67
CA HIS A 300 -4.87 -8.82 14.65
C HIS A 300 -4.77 -10.34 14.77
N ARG A 301 -4.76 -11.06 13.64
CA ARG A 301 -4.59 -12.52 13.65
C ARG A 301 -3.23 -12.94 14.23
N ALA A 302 -2.18 -12.19 13.95
CA ALA A 302 -0.85 -12.47 14.49
C ALA A 302 -0.79 -12.27 16.02
N LEU A 303 -1.36 -11.16 16.51
CA LEU A 303 -1.45 -10.86 17.94
C LEU A 303 -2.38 -11.82 18.67
N ALA A 304 -3.52 -12.17 18.08
CA ALA A 304 -4.46 -13.14 18.65
C ALA A 304 -3.82 -14.53 18.77
N GLY A 305 -3.14 -15.01 17.73
CA GLY A 305 -2.46 -16.31 17.78
C GLY A 305 -1.35 -16.36 18.85
N GLU A 306 -0.59 -15.28 19.01
CA GLU A 306 0.44 -15.22 20.06
C GLU A 306 -0.16 -15.08 21.47
N LYS A 307 -1.28 -14.35 21.62
CA LYS A 307 -2.04 -14.27 22.86
C LYS A 307 -2.54 -15.65 23.29
N ASP A 308 -3.15 -16.38 22.36
CA ASP A 308 -3.69 -17.72 22.61
C ASP A 308 -2.56 -18.68 23.02
N ARG A 309 -1.40 -18.63 22.32
CA ARG A 309 -0.21 -19.42 22.65
C ARG A 309 0.30 -19.17 24.08
N LEU A 310 0.35 -17.90 24.51
CA LEU A 310 0.82 -17.55 25.85
C LEU A 310 -0.18 -17.96 26.94
N LEU A 311 -1.48 -17.82 26.67
CA LEU A 311 -2.52 -18.26 27.61
C LEU A 311 -2.54 -19.79 27.76
N GLU A 312 -2.26 -20.54 26.69
CA GLU A 312 -2.10 -21.99 26.71
C GLU A 312 -0.89 -22.40 27.57
N ASP A 313 0.30 -21.80 27.35
CA ASP A 313 1.50 -22.08 28.15
C ASP A 313 1.27 -21.78 29.65
N ILE A 314 0.61 -20.68 29.99
CA ILE A 314 0.26 -20.37 31.38
C ILE A 314 -0.73 -21.39 31.96
N SER A 315 -1.72 -21.82 31.16
CA SER A 315 -2.70 -22.81 31.59
C SER A 315 -2.06 -24.17 31.87
N ASP A 316 -1.09 -24.58 31.05
CA ASP A 316 -0.32 -25.81 31.25
C ASP A 316 0.56 -25.75 32.50
N ARG A 317 1.19 -24.58 32.76
CA ARG A 317 1.95 -24.34 34.00
C ARG A 317 1.07 -24.33 35.23
N LEU A 318 -0.11 -23.70 35.17
CA LEU A 318 -1.10 -23.72 36.25
C LEU A 318 -1.57 -25.14 36.56
N ARG A 319 -1.85 -25.95 35.53
CA ARG A 319 -2.20 -27.36 35.68
C ARG A 319 -1.08 -28.15 36.35
N SER A 320 0.15 -28.01 35.84
CA SER A 320 1.32 -28.70 36.41
C SER A 320 1.57 -28.32 37.87
N ALA A 321 1.38 -27.03 38.22
CA ALA A 321 1.48 -26.56 39.60
C ALA A 321 0.35 -27.09 40.50
N GLY A 322 -0.87 -27.18 39.96
CA GLY A 322 -2.01 -27.77 40.65
C GLY A 322 -1.83 -29.27 40.93
N ASP A 323 -1.37 -30.04 39.94
CA ASP A 323 -1.09 -31.47 40.08
C ASP A 323 -0.02 -31.74 41.15
N GLU A 324 1.06 -30.93 41.17
CA GLU A 324 2.10 -31.00 42.20
C GLU A 324 1.56 -30.62 43.59
N LEU A 325 0.67 -29.62 43.68
CA LEU A 325 0.04 -29.23 44.94
C LEU A 325 -0.80 -30.37 45.51
N HIS A 326 -1.62 -31.01 44.68
CA HIS A 326 -2.42 -32.19 45.06
C HIS A 326 -1.53 -33.35 45.51
N LEU A 327 -0.46 -33.64 44.77
CA LEU A 327 0.48 -34.70 45.14
C LEU A 327 1.13 -34.47 46.51
N ARG A 328 1.48 -33.22 46.85
CA ARG A 328 2.03 -32.86 48.17
C ARG A 328 1.01 -32.99 49.30
N ILE A 329 -0.23 -32.58 49.04
CA ILE A 329 -1.34 -32.73 49.99
C ILE A 329 -1.58 -34.20 50.31
N ASP A 330 -1.65 -35.05 49.29
CA ASP A 330 -1.87 -36.49 49.44
C ASP A 330 -0.75 -37.18 50.22
N ARG A 331 0.50 -36.71 50.02
CA ARG A 331 1.68 -37.18 50.75
C ARG A 331 1.86 -36.54 52.14
N LYS A 332 0.96 -35.64 52.57
CA LYS A 332 1.08 -34.84 53.80
C LYS A 332 2.39 -34.05 53.91
N ALA A 333 2.95 -33.66 52.76
CA ALA A 333 4.22 -32.95 52.66
C ALA A 333 4.00 -31.43 52.57
N TYR A 334 3.73 -30.78 53.70
CA TYR A 334 3.33 -29.37 53.74
C TYR A 334 4.46 -28.35 53.51
N LYS A 335 5.72 -28.78 53.57
CA LYS A 335 6.88 -27.90 53.42
C LYS A 335 6.93 -27.33 51.99
N GLY A 336 6.95 -26.00 51.85
CA GLY A 336 7.02 -25.31 50.56
C GLY A 336 5.69 -25.22 49.79
N MET A 337 4.54 -25.54 50.41
CA MET A 337 3.23 -25.34 49.77
C MET A 337 2.88 -23.86 49.57
N ASP A 338 3.31 -22.97 50.48
CA ASP A 338 3.10 -21.53 50.36
C ASP A 338 3.78 -20.94 49.11
N ASP A 339 5.01 -21.39 48.81
CA ASP A 339 5.75 -20.98 47.62
C ASP A 339 5.02 -21.40 46.33
N LEU A 340 4.45 -22.62 46.31
CA LEU A 340 3.67 -23.13 45.18
C LEU A 340 2.35 -22.36 45.01
N HIS A 341 1.66 -22.05 46.11
CA HIS A 341 0.45 -21.22 46.09
C HIS A 341 0.74 -19.82 45.53
N LYS A 342 1.84 -19.20 45.98
CA LYS A 342 2.30 -17.90 45.45
C LYS A 342 2.64 -17.98 43.96
N ALA A 343 3.27 -19.07 43.50
CA ALA A 343 3.55 -19.27 42.08
C ALA A 343 2.26 -19.37 41.26
N MET A 344 1.26 -20.15 41.72
CA MET A 344 -0.06 -20.23 41.07
C MET A 344 -0.76 -18.88 41.03
N ALA A 345 -0.75 -18.11 42.13
CA ALA A 345 -1.32 -16.77 42.18
C ALA A 345 -0.62 -15.82 41.17
N GLY A 346 0.71 -15.92 41.04
CA GLY A 346 1.47 -15.17 40.05
C GLY A 346 1.07 -15.50 38.60
N LEU A 347 0.91 -16.80 38.28
CA LEU A 347 0.46 -17.25 36.96
C LEU A 347 -0.98 -16.79 36.66
N GLU A 348 -1.88 -16.77 37.64
CA GLU A 348 -3.25 -16.27 37.44
C GLU A 348 -3.25 -14.76 37.16
N ILE A 349 -2.39 -13.99 37.83
CA ILE A 349 -2.18 -12.56 37.54
C ILE A 349 -1.66 -12.38 36.11
N GLU A 350 -0.65 -13.16 35.71
CA GLU A 350 -0.10 -13.11 34.34
C GLU A 350 -1.16 -13.46 33.29
N ARG A 351 -1.94 -14.51 33.51
CA ARG A 351 -3.07 -14.92 32.66
C ARG A 351 -4.08 -13.80 32.49
N ASN A 352 -4.50 -13.18 33.60
CA ASN A 352 -5.45 -12.06 33.58
C ASN A 352 -4.88 -10.84 32.83
N MET A 353 -3.60 -10.53 33.04
CA MET A 353 -2.91 -9.46 32.33
C MET A 353 -2.88 -9.71 30.82
N ILE A 354 -2.45 -10.89 30.38
CA ILE A 354 -2.42 -11.26 28.95
C ILE A 354 -3.83 -11.30 28.37
N GLY A 355 -4.80 -11.84 29.12
CA GLY A 355 -6.22 -11.89 28.77
C GLY A 355 -6.82 -10.51 28.51
N ALA A 356 -6.36 -9.48 29.22
CA ALA A 356 -6.80 -8.10 29.03
C ALA A 356 -6.11 -7.38 27.85
N MET A 357 -5.01 -7.90 27.30
CA MET A 357 -4.28 -7.21 26.22
C MET A 357 -5.13 -7.15 24.93
N PRO A 358 -5.26 -5.96 24.31
CA PRO A 358 -5.98 -5.82 23.04
C PRO A 358 -5.16 -6.43 21.91
N THR A 359 -5.84 -7.19 21.04
CA THR A 359 -5.24 -7.74 19.82
C THR A 359 -5.52 -6.88 18.60
N TRP A 360 -6.40 -5.89 18.71
CA TRP A 360 -6.65 -4.92 17.65
C TRP A 360 -5.72 -3.73 17.77
N PRO A 361 -5.09 -3.32 16.66
CA PRO A 361 -4.14 -2.22 16.68
C PRO A 361 -4.73 -0.81 16.93
N TRP A 362 -6.04 -0.69 17.17
CA TRP A 362 -6.70 0.61 17.34
C TRP A 362 -7.84 0.52 18.32
N GLN A 363 -8.23 1.67 18.84
CA GLN A 363 -9.51 1.84 19.50
C GLN A 363 -10.65 1.79 18.46
N PRO A 364 -11.77 1.11 18.74
CA PRO A 364 -12.92 1.02 17.84
C PRO A 364 -13.41 2.38 17.30
N ASP A 365 -13.32 3.41 18.12
CA ASP A 365 -13.75 4.77 17.75
C ASP A 365 -12.89 5.39 16.63
N THR A 366 -11.60 5.06 16.57
CA THR A 366 -10.72 5.54 15.49
C THR A 366 -11.15 4.98 14.13
N LEU A 367 -11.51 3.70 14.09
CA LEU A 367 -12.00 3.04 12.87
C LEU A 367 -13.33 3.68 12.42
N ARG A 368 -14.25 3.92 13.35
CA ARG A 368 -15.55 4.54 13.06
C ARG A 368 -15.38 5.94 12.46
N THR A 369 -14.55 6.78 13.06
CA THR A 369 -14.30 8.14 12.57
C THR A 369 -13.69 8.14 11.16
N LEU A 370 -12.73 7.24 10.92
CA LEU A 370 -12.09 7.10 9.60
C LEU A 370 -13.10 6.62 8.55
N LEU A 371 -13.94 5.65 8.89
CA LEU A 371 -15.00 5.17 8.01
C LEU A 371 -16.00 6.27 7.63
N ILE A 372 -16.43 7.07 8.61
CA ILE A 372 -17.33 8.20 8.36
C ILE A 372 -16.66 9.22 7.44
N ALA A 373 -15.41 9.59 7.72
CA ALA A 373 -14.67 10.54 6.88
C ALA A 373 -14.48 10.03 5.44
N LEU A 374 -14.25 8.73 5.25
CA LEU A 374 -14.08 8.11 3.94
C LEU A 374 -15.41 7.99 3.16
N LEU A 375 -16.48 7.59 3.85
CA LEU A 375 -17.76 7.25 3.21
C LEU A 375 -18.69 8.44 3.04
N LEU A 376 -18.54 9.49 3.86
CA LEU A 376 -19.43 10.65 3.83
C LEU A 376 -19.51 11.32 2.45
N PRO A 377 -18.41 11.61 1.72
CA PRO A 377 -18.50 12.23 0.41
C PRO A 377 -19.26 11.36 -0.61
N VAL A 378 -19.05 10.05 -0.56
CA VAL A 378 -19.73 9.09 -1.43
C VAL A 378 -21.22 9.02 -1.09
N ALA A 379 -21.56 8.95 0.19
CA ALA A 379 -22.94 8.93 0.65
C ALA A 379 -23.69 10.21 0.25
N VAL A 380 -23.06 11.38 0.46
CA VAL A 380 -23.61 12.68 0.04
C VAL A 380 -23.85 12.69 -1.46
N TRP A 381 -22.89 12.22 -2.26
CA TRP A 381 -23.05 12.14 -3.71
C TRP A 381 -24.19 11.20 -4.13
N VAL A 382 -24.30 10.00 -3.54
CA VAL A 382 -25.39 9.06 -3.81
C VAL A 382 -26.75 9.69 -3.50
N VAL A 383 -26.86 10.36 -2.34
CA VAL A 383 -28.08 11.05 -1.94
C VAL A 383 -28.40 12.17 -2.93
N GLN A 384 -27.43 12.99 -3.33
CA GLN A 384 -27.62 14.03 -4.34
C GLN A 384 -28.09 13.47 -5.68
N ALA A 385 -27.48 12.38 -6.15
CA ALA A 385 -27.86 11.73 -7.40
C ALA A 385 -29.29 11.15 -7.34
N LEU A 386 -29.68 10.55 -6.22
CA LEU A 386 -31.04 10.05 -6.01
C LEU A 386 -32.06 11.18 -5.93
N LEU A 387 -31.76 12.25 -5.18
CA LEU A 387 -32.63 13.42 -5.06
C LEU A 387 -32.82 14.11 -6.41
N GLN A 388 -31.76 14.29 -7.20
CA GLN A 388 -31.88 14.85 -8.55
C GLN A 388 -32.75 13.98 -9.46
N ARG A 389 -32.71 12.67 -9.30
CA ARG A 389 -33.54 11.74 -10.09
C ARG A 389 -35.02 11.74 -9.68
N VAL A 390 -35.31 12.00 -8.41
CA VAL A 390 -36.69 12.01 -7.87
C VAL A 390 -37.36 13.38 -7.96
N LEU A 391 -36.60 14.46 -7.78
CA LEU A 391 -37.09 15.85 -7.77
C LEU A 391 -36.90 16.56 -9.11
N GLY A 392 -36.01 16.06 -9.98
CA GLY A 392 -35.70 16.63 -11.30
C GLY A 392 -36.42 15.96 -12.46
N SER A 393 -37.46 15.16 -12.19
CA SER A 393 -38.38 14.56 -13.17
C SER A 393 -39.72 15.25 -13.17
#